data_AF-A0A813EQH2-F1
#
_entry.id   AF-A0A813EQH2-F1
#
_cell.length_a   1.000
_cell.length_b   1.000
_cell.length_c   1.000
_cell.angle_alpha   90.00
_cell.angle_beta   90.00
_cell.angle_gamma   90.00
#
_symmetry.space_group_name_H-M   'P 1'
#
loop_
_entity.id
_entity.type
_entity.pdbx_description
1 polymer ?
#
loop_
_entity_poly.entity_id
_entity_poly.type
_entity_poly.pdbx_seq_one_letter_code
_entity_poly.pdbx_strand_id
1 'polypeptide(L)'
;VLGTEGEGISPEMLGLADRAVFLPMFGFVQSLNVAVAGAMMLQRLFDLCPNARGDLDSETMEQLRAQAIGSERRFAHADDQDETAINLEEIS
;
A
#
# COMPACT_ATOMS: atom_id res chain seq x y z
N VAL A 1 7.30 1.87 -7.52
CA VAL A 1 7.25 2.92 -6.47
C VAL A 1 6.18 3.91 -6.86
N LEU A 2 5.32 4.30 -5.93
CA LEU A 2 4.37 5.40 -6.10
C LEU A 2 4.75 6.50 -5.10
N GLY A 3 4.59 7.75 -5.51
CA GLY A 3 4.91 8.90 -4.67
C GLY A 3 3.88 9.14 -3.58
N THR A 4 4.21 10.01 -2.63
CA THR A 4 3.25 10.52 -1.64
C THR A 4 2.30 11.54 -2.27
N GLU A 5 1.14 11.72 -1.65
CA GLU A 5 0.18 12.72 -2.10
C GLU A 5 0.77 14.14 -1.96
N GLY A 6 0.61 14.96 -2.99
CA GLY A 6 1.13 16.33 -3.03
C GLY A 6 2.61 16.46 -3.43
N GLU A 7 3.50 15.62 -2.89
CA GLU A 7 4.95 15.74 -3.12
C GLU A 7 5.49 14.80 -4.21
N GLY A 8 4.77 13.73 -4.54
CA GLY A 8 5.21 12.79 -5.57
C GLY A 8 6.38 11.92 -5.12
N ILE A 9 7.27 11.57 -6.05
CA ILE A 9 8.42 10.69 -5.78
C ILE A 9 9.64 11.55 -5.50
N SER A 10 10.39 11.22 -4.44
CA SER A 10 11.60 11.96 -4.09
C SER A 10 12.69 11.85 -5.17
N PRO A 11 13.56 12.87 -5.31
CA PRO A 11 14.66 12.84 -6.28
C PRO A 11 15.61 11.65 -6.07
N GLU A 12 15.88 11.25 -4.82
CA GLU A 12 16.75 10.11 -4.53
C GLU A 12 16.14 8.81 -5.06
N MET A 13 14.84 8.61 -4.86
CA MET A 13 14.14 7.41 -5.32
C MET A 13 14.05 7.37 -6.85
N LEU A 14 13.89 8.52 -7.50
CA LEU A 14 13.97 8.62 -8.96
C LEU A 14 15.37 8.29 -9.49
N GLY A 15 16.42 8.73 -8.79
CA GLY A 15 17.82 8.44 -9.17
C GLY A 15 18.20 6.96 -9.05
N LEU A 16 17.52 6.22 -8.17
CA LEU A 16 17.72 4.78 -7.99
C LEU A 16 16.83 3.92 -8.89
N ALA A 17 15.86 4.51 -9.59
CA ALA A 17 14.92 3.76 -10.41
C ALA A 17 15.52 3.38 -11.76
N ASP A 18 15.38 2.11 -12.17
CA ASP A 18 15.75 1.67 -13.52
C ASP A 18 14.95 2.42 -14.60
N ARG A 19 13.68 2.72 -14.30
CA ARG A 19 12.75 3.39 -15.18
C ARG A 19 11.80 4.27 -14.38
N ALA A 20 11.56 5.47 -14.91
CA ALA A 20 10.46 6.33 -14.49
C ALA A 20 9.38 6.32 -15.58
N VAL A 21 8.12 6.14 -15.19
CA VAL A 21 6.96 6.15 -16.10
C VAL A 21 5.93 7.15 -15.58
N PHE A 22 5.18 7.74 -16.51
CA PHE A 22 4.17 8.75 -16.21
C PHE A 22 2.84 8.38 -16.87
N LEU A 23 1.75 8.65 -16.17
CA LEU A 23 0.40 8.54 -16.75
C LEU A 23 0.11 9.82 -17.54
N PRO A 24 -0.31 9.72 -18.81
CA PRO A 24 -0.67 10.89 -19.58
C PRO A 24 -1.90 11.57 -18.96
N MET A 25 -1.78 12.86 -18.68
CA MET A 25 -2.87 13.70 -18.17
C MET A 25 -3.22 14.74 -19.22
N PHE A 26 -4.52 14.97 -19.42
CA PHE A 26 -5.04 15.94 -20.38
C PHE A 26 -5.84 17.01 -19.66
N GLY A 27 -5.72 18.27 -20.11
CA GLY A 27 -6.40 19.41 -19.50
C GLY A 27 -5.62 20.01 -18.32
N PHE A 28 -6.33 20.56 -17.35
CA PHE A 28 -5.76 21.32 -16.22
C PHE A 28 -5.41 20.46 -15.00
N VAL A 29 -5.48 19.14 -15.12
CA VAL A 29 -5.20 18.22 -14.02
C VAL A 29 -3.69 18.10 -13.83
N GLN A 30 -3.22 18.37 -12.61
CA GLN A 30 -1.79 18.34 -12.27
C GLN A 30 -1.33 16.99 -11.71
N SER A 31 -2.24 16.20 -11.15
CA SER A 31 -1.98 14.86 -10.64
C SER A 31 -3.27 14.05 -10.54
N LEU A 32 -3.12 12.72 -10.50
CA LEU A 32 -4.19 11.81 -10.11
C LEU A 32 -4.02 11.45 -8.63
N ASN A 33 -5.13 11.07 -7.99
CA ASN A 33 -5.06 10.40 -6.70
C ASN A 33 -4.13 9.18 -6.79
N VAL A 34 -3.27 8.99 -5.79
CA VAL A 34 -2.23 7.95 -5.82
C VAL A 34 -2.81 6.54 -5.95
N ALA A 35 -3.95 6.25 -5.31
CA ALA A 35 -4.60 4.95 -5.41
C ALA A 35 -5.18 4.73 -6.82
N VAL A 36 -5.77 5.76 -7.42
CA VAL A 36 -6.26 5.72 -8.81
C VAL A 36 -5.10 5.50 -9.78
N ALA A 37 -4.01 6.25 -9.64
CA ALA A 37 -2.81 6.09 -10.46
C ALA A 37 -2.23 4.67 -10.34
N GLY A 38 -2.14 4.15 -9.11
CA GLY A 38 -1.69 2.78 -8.84
C GLY A 38 -2.57 1.73 -9.50
N ALA A 39 -3.90 1.85 -9.39
CA ALA A 39 -4.84 0.93 -10.02
C ALA A 39 -4.69 0.92 -11.56
N MET A 40 -4.59 2.10 -12.19
CA MET A 40 -4.37 2.21 -13.64
C MET A 40 -3.05 1.58 -14.09
N MET A 41 -1.98 1.80 -13.32
CA MET A 41 -0.68 1.18 -13.61
C MET A 41 -0.73 -0.35 -13.51
N LEU A 42 -1.35 -0.89 -12.46
CA LEU A 42 -1.49 -2.33 -12.29
C LEU A 42 -2.36 -2.95 -13.38
N GLN A 43 -3.47 -2.32 -13.74
CA GLN A 43 -4.30 -2.78 -14.84
C GLN A 43 -3.47 -2.86 -16.13
N ARG A 44 -2.71 -1.80 -16.44
CA ARG A 44 -1.88 -1.78 -17.66
C ARG A 44 -0.77 -2.83 -17.63
N LEU A 45 -0.16 -3.06 -16.47
CA LEU A 45 0.83 -4.12 -16.27
C LEU A 45 0.23 -5.48 -16.62
N PHE A 46 -0.99 -5.76 -16.18
CA PHE A 46 -1.66 -7.03 -16.46
C PHE A 46 -2.09 -7.20 -17.91
N ASP A 47 -2.45 -6.12 -18.59
CA ASP A 47 -2.71 -6.17 -20.03
C ASP A 47 -1.45 -6.52 -20.83
N LEU A 48 -0.29 -6.00 -20.40
CA LEU A 48 1.01 -6.23 -21.04
C LEU A 48 1.63 -7.58 -20.66
N CYS A 49 1.44 -8.00 -19.42
CA CYS A 49 1.98 -9.22 -18.85
C CYS A 49 0.87 -9.95 -18.08
N PRO A 50 0.05 -10.77 -18.77
CA PRO A 50 -1.04 -11.52 -18.12
C PRO A 50 -0.55 -12.48 -17.03
N ASN A 51 0.70 -12.92 -17.14
CA ASN A 51 1.37 -13.82 -16.19
C ASN A 51 1.96 -13.08 -14.99
N ALA A 52 1.89 -11.75 -14.91
CA ALA A 52 2.26 -10.98 -13.72
C ALA A 52 1.21 -11.18 -12.61
N ARG A 53 1.03 -12.44 -12.20
CA ARG A 53 0.15 -12.92 -11.14
C ARG A 53 1.01 -13.68 -10.15
N GLY A 54 0.52 -13.80 -8.91
CA GLY A 54 1.24 -14.52 -7.87
C GLY A 54 1.73 -15.88 -8.36
N ASP A 55 3.01 -16.13 -8.17
CA ASP A 55 3.74 -17.33 -8.56
C ASP A 55 4.27 -18.10 -7.33
N LEU A 56 3.72 -17.77 -6.17
CA LEU A 56 4.13 -18.32 -4.90
C LEU A 56 3.83 -19.83 -4.84
N ASP A 57 4.80 -20.61 -4.37
CA ASP A 57 4.61 -22.04 -4.19
C ASP A 57 3.59 -22.34 -3.08
N SER A 58 3.03 -23.55 -3.12
CA SER A 58 1.95 -23.94 -2.21
C SER A 58 2.38 -23.97 -0.74
N GLU A 59 3.63 -24.34 -0.45
CA GLU A 59 4.14 -24.43 0.90
C GLU A 59 4.29 -23.02 1.50
N THR A 60 4.94 -22.09 0.79
CA THR A 60 5.08 -20.70 1.22
C THR A 60 3.71 -20.03 1.36
N MET A 61 2.78 -20.29 0.44
CA MET A 61 1.42 -19.76 0.53
C MET A 61 0.68 -20.23 1.79
N GLU A 62 0.83 -21.51 2.15
CA GLU A 62 0.22 -22.06 3.36
C GLU A 62 0.84 -21.45 4.63
N GLN A 63 2.16 -21.30 4.66
CA GLN A 63 2.87 -20.66 5.76
C GLN A 63 2.42 -19.20 5.95
N LEU A 64 2.33 -18.40 4.88
CA LEU A 64 1.87 -17.01 4.95
C LEU A 64 0.41 -16.90 5.40
N ARG A 65 -0.47 -17.81 4.96
CA ARG A 65 -1.87 -17.85 5.43
C ARG A 65 -1.95 -18.10 6.94
N ALA A 66 -1.18 -19.06 7.44
CA ALA A 66 -1.13 -19.34 8.88
C ALA A 66 -0.61 -18.13 9.68
N GLN A 67 0.41 -17.44 9.17
CA GLN A 67 0.95 -16.22 9.79
C GLN A 67 -0.06 -15.07 9.79
N ALA A 68 -0.75 -14.84 8.67
CA ALA A 68 -1.74 -13.77 8.55
C ALA A 68 -2.87 -13.93 9.57
N ILE A 69 -3.46 -15.13 9.66
CA ILE A 69 -4.52 -15.45 10.64
C ILE A 69 -4.00 -15.30 12.08
N GLY A 70 -2.75 -15.70 12.32
CA GLY A 70 -2.11 -15.54 13.63
C GLY A 70 -1.85 -14.07 14.00
N SER A 71 -1.59 -13.22 13.01
CA SER A 71 -1.34 -11.79 13.21
C SER A 71 -2.62 -11.00 13.50
N GLU A 72 -3.76 -11.36 12.91
CA GLU A 72 -5.06 -10.72 13.16
C GLU A 72 -5.48 -10.82 14.64
N ARG A 73 -5.20 -11.94 15.30
CA ARG A 73 -5.46 -12.11 16.74
C ARG A 73 -4.63 -11.18 17.62
N ARG A 74 -3.50 -10.68 17.12
CA ARG A 74 -2.60 -9.77 17.85
C ARG A 74 -3.05 -8.31 17.75
N PHE A 75 -3.67 -7.93 16.63
CA PHE A 75 -4.26 -6.60 16.47
C PHE A 75 -5.59 -6.45 17.20
N ALA A 76 -6.41 -7.50 17.26
CA ALA A 76 -7.68 -7.48 18.01
C ALA A 76 -7.50 -7.28 19.54
N HIS A 77 -6.32 -7.55 20.09
CA HIS A 77 -6.00 -7.31 21.51
C HIS A 77 -5.34 -5.97 21.80
N ALA A 78 -4.87 -5.25 20.77
CA ALA A 78 -4.24 -3.93 20.94
C ALA A 78 -5.29 -2.80 21.05
N ASP A 79 -6.46 -2.97 20.43
CA ASP A 79 -7.53 -1.96 20.46
C ASP A 79 -8.23 -1.86 21.84
N ASP A 80 -8.20 -2.91 22.67
CA ASP A 80 -8.82 -2.90 24.01
C ASP A 80 -8.01 -2.12 25.07
N GLN A 81 -6.72 -1.82 24.82
CA GLN A 81 -5.85 -1.19 25.84
C GLN A 81 -5.80 0.34 25.76
N ASP A 82 -6.23 0.96 24.65
CA ASP A 82 -6.24 2.43 24.51
C ASP A 82 -7.50 3.11 25.11
N GLU A 83 -8.61 2.39 25.31
CA GLU A 83 -9.83 2.98 25.91
C GLU A 83 -9.76 3.14 27.45
N THR A 84 -8.83 2.47 28.14
CA THR A 84 -8.74 2.55 29.62
C THR A 84 -7.82 3.66 30.13
N ALA A 85 -7.07 4.34 29.26
CA ALA A 85 -6.14 5.40 29.66
C ALA A 85 -6.75 6.81 29.70
N ILE A 86 -7.97 7.02 29.20
CA ILE A 86 -8.55 8.38 29.05
C ILE A 86 -9.42 8.80 30.26
N ASN A 87 -9.73 7.91 31.21
CA ASN A 87 -10.77 8.18 32.22
C ASN A 87 -10.28 8.36 33.67
N LEU A 88 -9.09 8.96 33.88
CA LEU A 88 -8.58 9.27 35.22
C LEU A 88 -8.05 10.70 35.43
N GLU A 89 -8.17 11.62 34.46
CA GLU A 89 -7.81 13.04 34.65
C GLU A 89 -9.01 14.02 34.74
N GLU A 90 -10.25 13.54 34.69
CA GLU A 90 -11.46 14.41 34.67
C GLU A 90 -12.31 14.41 35.95
N ILE A 91 -11.75 14.03 37.10
CA ILE A 91 -12.43 14.20 38.40
C ILE A 91 -11.51 14.98 39.35
N SER A 92 -11.53 16.31 39.17
CA SER A 92 -11.30 17.28 40.25
C SER A 92 -12.53 17.40 41.14
#